data_AF-A0AAU7X5R1-F1
#
_entry.id   AF-A0AAU7X5R1-F1
#
_cell.length_a   1.000
_cell.length_b   1.000
_cell.length_c   1.000
_cell.angle_alpha   90.00
_cell.angle_beta   90.00
_cell.angle_gamma   90.00
#
_symmetry.space_group_name_H-M   'P 1'
#
loop_
_entity.id
_entity.type
_entity.pdbx_description
1 polymer ?
#
loop_
_entity_poly.entity_id
_entity_poly.type
_entity_poly.pdbx_seq_one_letter_code
_entity_poly.pdbx_strand_id
1 'polypeptide(L)'
;MAKETDPVRFDPVPFDGPARRPPLRRAAVAATTAGLMLAAALGVAIVWAITLLPIGDSFARIVADPWGIVTLLDLYAGFFFAIALVFLVERRLLIAAPVALAILTLGNLATAAWVVWRLRRLAGAFKR
;
A
#
# COMPACT_ATOMS: atom_id res chain seq x y z
N MET A 1 -54.26 -47.01 28.52
CA MET A 1 -53.95 -46.09 27.41
C MET A 1 -52.51 -45.63 27.56
N ALA A 2 -51.57 -46.31 26.88
CA ALA A 2 -50.17 -45.89 26.84
C ALA A 2 -50.04 -44.76 25.83
N LYS A 3 -49.49 -43.62 26.26
CA LYS A 3 -49.25 -42.45 25.40
C LYS A 3 -47.92 -42.69 24.70
N GLU A 4 -47.98 -43.07 23.42
CA GLU A 4 -46.81 -43.28 22.58
C GLU A 4 -46.07 -41.95 22.42
N THR A 5 -44.89 -41.86 23.03
CA THR A 5 -44.01 -40.69 22.93
C THR A 5 -43.26 -40.74 21.62
N ASP A 6 -43.64 -39.84 20.71
CA ASP A 6 -43.02 -39.63 19.40
C ASP A 6 -41.50 -39.40 19.56
N PRO A 7 -40.62 -40.18 18.88
CA PRO A 7 -39.19 -40.03 19.03
C PRO A 7 -38.73 -38.67 18.46
N VAL A 8 -38.04 -37.90 19.30
CA VAL A 8 -37.45 -36.61 18.93
C VAL A 8 -36.56 -36.79 17.69
N ARG A 9 -37.03 -36.31 16.54
CA ARG A 9 -36.31 -36.35 15.27
C ARG A 9 -35.19 -35.31 15.32
N PHE A 10 -33.95 -35.77 15.40
CA PHE A 10 -32.78 -34.91 15.23
C PHE A 10 -32.57 -34.66 13.74
N ASP A 11 -33.06 -33.53 13.25
CA ASP A 11 -32.67 -33.05 11.93
C ASP A 11 -31.22 -32.55 12.02
N PRO A 12 -30.29 -33.07 11.19
CA PRO A 12 -28.90 -32.62 11.22
C PRO A 12 -28.86 -31.13 10.86
N VAL A 13 -28.29 -30.33 11.75
CA VAL A 13 -28.02 -28.91 11.48
C VAL A 13 -27.12 -28.84 10.25
N PRO A 14 -27.49 -28.10 9.19
CA PRO A 14 -26.64 -27.93 8.02
C PRO A 14 -25.29 -27.36 8.47
N PHE A 15 -24.23 -28.13 8.30
CA PHE A 15 -22.88 -27.64 8.57
C PHE A 15 -22.46 -26.75 7.42
N ASP A 16 -22.59 -25.43 7.59
CA ASP A 16 -21.94 -24.46 6.71
C ASP A 16 -20.42 -24.65 6.82
N GLY A 17 -19.82 -25.27 5.80
CA GLY A 17 -18.38 -25.49 5.73
C GLY A 17 -17.58 -24.20 5.93
N PRO A 18 -16.29 -24.27 6.32
CA PRO A 18 -15.51 -23.07 6.59
C PRO A 18 -15.54 -22.12 5.40
N ALA A 19 -15.99 -20.88 5.63
CA ALA A 19 -16.11 -19.84 4.62
C ALA A 19 -14.85 -19.78 3.73
N ARG A 20 -15.03 -19.92 2.40
CA ARG A 20 -13.95 -19.85 1.41
C ARG A 20 -13.15 -18.55 1.60
N ARG A 21 -11.95 -18.60 2.16
CA ARG A 21 -11.05 -17.42 2.20
C ARG A 21 -10.28 -17.30 0.90
N PRO A 22 -10.67 -16.41 -0.04
CA PRO A 22 -9.68 -15.44 -0.51
C PRO A 22 -10.28 -14.11 -1.06
N PRO A 23 -10.31 -13.03 -0.25
CA PRO A 23 -10.37 -11.67 -0.78
C PRO A 23 -9.05 -10.89 -0.66
N LEU A 24 -8.27 -11.12 0.41
CA LEU A 24 -7.11 -10.28 0.76
C LEU A 24 -5.94 -10.36 -0.22
N ARG A 25 -5.62 -11.55 -0.74
CA ARG A 25 -4.50 -11.70 -1.69
C ARG A 25 -4.81 -11.06 -3.04
N ARG A 26 -6.06 -11.15 -3.51
CA ARG A 26 -6.51 -10.52 -4.76
C ARG A 26 -6.51 -8.99 -4.62
N ALA A 27 -7.03 -8.49 -3.50
CA ALA A 27 -7.00 -7.06 -3.18
C ALA A 27 -5.56 -6.52 -3.08
N ALA A 28 -4.66 -7.23 -2.40
CA ALA A 28 -3.25 -6.81 -2.28
C ALA A 28 -2.54 -6.78 -3.64
N VAL A 29 -2.78 -7.78 -4.50
CA VAL A 29 -2.25 -7.79 -5.87
C VAL A 29 -2.82 -6.62 -6.66
N ALA A 30 -4.15 -6.40 -6.63
CA ALA A 30 -4.81 -5.31 -7.32
C ALA A 30 -4.28 -3.93 -6.88
N ALA A 31 -4.13 -3.71 -5.58
CA ALA A 31 -3.59 -2.48 -5.01
C ALA A 31 -2.13 -2.26 -5.44
N THR A 32 -1.32 -3.32 -5.47
CA THR A 32 0.07 -3.24 -5.91
C THR A 32 0.16 -2.90 -7.41
N THR A 33 -0.67 -3.53 -8.24
CA THR A 33 -0.71 -3.24 -9.68
C THR A 33 -1.21 -1.82 -9.96
N ALA A 34 -2.24 -1.35 -9.24
CA ALA A 34 -2.72 0.02 -9.37
C ALA A 34 -1.63 1.03 -8.94
N GLY A 35 -0.93 0.76 -7.83
CA GLY A 35 0.19 1.58 -7.37
C GLY A 35 1.33 1.66 -8.39
N LEU A 36 1.67 0.55 -9.05
CA LEU A 36 2.66 0.53 -10.13
C LEU A 36 2.22 1.33 -11.36
N MET A 37 0.95 1.21 -11.76
CA MET A 37 0.40 2.00 -12.88
C MET A 37 0.44 3.50 -12.56
N LEU A 38 0.07 3.88 -11.33
CA LEU A 38 0.14 5.26 -10.88
C LEU A 38 1.57 5.78 -10.83
N ALA A 39 2.51 4.96 -10.35
CA ALA A 39 3.94 5.29 -10.37
C ALA A 39 4.45 5.48 -11.81
N ALA A 40 4.08 4.60 -12.75
CA ALA A 40 4.45 4.76 -14.15
C ALA A 40 3.87 6.04 -14.76
N ALA A 41 2.59 6.32 -14.52
CA ALA A 41 1.93 7.56 -14.96
C ALA A 41 2.61 8.80 -14.38
N LEU A 42 2.99 8.77 -13.09
CA LEU A 42 3.76 9.82 -12.44
C LEU A 42 5.13 10.00 -13.09
N GLY A 43 5.83 8.91 -13.41
CA GLY A 43 7.11 8.97 -14.12
C GLY A 43 6.98 9.66 -15.49
N VAL A 44 5.95 9.32 -16.26
CA VAL A 44 5.64 9.99 -17.54
C VAL A 44 5.32 11.47 -17.33
N ALA A 45 4.51 11.79 -16.33
CA ALA A 45 4.18 13.18 -16.00
C ALA A 45 5.40 14.01 -15.58
N ILE A 46 6.35 13.41 -14.84
CA ILE A 46 7.62 14.06 -14.47
C ILE A 46 8.45 14.37 -15.72
N VAL A 47 8.62 13.40 -16.61
CA VAL A 47 9.37 13.61 -17.87
C VAL A 47 8.72 14.71 -18.69
N TRP A 48 7.39 14.67 -18.85
CA TRP A 48 6.65 15.72 -19.54
C TRP A 48 6.83 17.10 -18.88
N ALA A 49 6.68 17.21 -17.56
CA ALA A 49 6.83 18.47 -16.84
C ALA A 49 8.25 19.07 -16.97
N ILE A 50 9.29 18.23 -16.93
CA ILE A 50 10.68 18.67 -17.12
C ILE A 50 10.90 19.29 -18.51
N THR A 51 10.12 18.89 -19.54
CA THR A 51 10.21 19.53 -20.86
C THR A 51 9.58 20.91 -20.94
N LEU A 52 8.75 21.30 -19.97
CA LEU A 52 8.02 22.57 -19.98
C LEU A 52 8.75 23.67 -19.20
N LEU A 53 9.28 23.35 -18.02
CA LEU A 53 9.89 24.34 -17.14
C LEU A 53 10.98 23.68 -16.26
N PRO A 54 12.08 24.40 -15.97
CA PRO A 54 13.07 23.92 -15.01
C PRO A 54 12.43 23.59 -13.66
N ILE A 55 12.94 22.55 -13.01
CA ILE A 55 12.45 22.09 -11.71
C ILE A 55 12.56 23.20 -10.66
N GLY A 56 13.67 23.97 -10.67
CA GLY A 56 13.89 25.06 -9.72
C GLY A 56 12.81 26.15 -9.80
N ASP A 57 12.47 26.59 -11.01
CA ASP A 57 11.44 27.61 -11.24
C ASP A 57 10.05 27.09 -10.87
N SER A 58 9.77 25.82 -11.19
CA SER A 58 8.52 25.16 -10.79
C SER A 58 8.42 25.08 -9.27
N PHE A 59 9.50 24.70 -8.59
CA PHE A 59 9.54 24.58 -7.14
C PHE A 59 9.37 25.94 -6.46
N ALA A 60 9.99 27.00 -6.98
CA ALA A 60 9.82 28.38 -6.49
C ALA A 60 8.35 28.82 -6.51
N ARG A 61 7.60 28.45 -7.56
CA ARG A 61 6.16 28.73 -7.64
C ARG A 61 5.34 27.94 -6.61
N ILE A 62 5.68 26.67 -6.40
CA ILE A 62 4.99 25.82 -5.42
C ILE A 62 5.17 26.36 -4.00
N VAL A 63 6.39 26.76 -3.62
CA VAL A 63 6.63 27.29 -2.26
C VAL A 63 6.07 28.71 -2.04
N ALA A 64 5.82 29.46 -3.12
CA ALA A 64 5.17 30.76 -3.05
C ALA A 64 3.64 30.66 -2.88
N ASP A 65 3.05 29.50 -3.22
CA ASP A 65 1.63 29.22 -3.05
C ASP A 65 1.36 28.54 -1.69
N PRO A 66 0.49 29.11 -0.83
CA PRO A 66 0.13 28.48 0.45
C PRO A 66 -0.38 27.03 0.31
N TRP A 67 -1.16 26.74 -0.72
CA TRP A 67 -1.64 25.37 -0.98
C TRP A 67 -0.54 24.47 -1.53
N GLY A 68 0.43 25.02 -2.27
CA GLY A 68 1.65 24.34 -2.64
C GLY A 68 2.45 23.88 -1.41
N ILE A 69 2.57 24.72 -0.37
CA ILE A 69 3.19 24.31 0.91
C ILE A 69 2.42 23.18 1.58
N VAL A 70 1.09 23.27 1.66
CA VAL A 70 0.25 22.20 2.25
C VAL A 70 0.42 20.88 1.48
N THR A 71 0.48 20.94 0.16
CA THR A 71 0.70 19.77 -0.71
C THR A 71 2.09 19.16 -0.48
N LEU A 72 3.12 19.98 -0.32
CA LEU A 72 4.47 19.49 0.04
C LEU A 72 4.45 18.82 1.41
N LEU A 73 3.80 19.42 2.41
CA LEU A 73 3.68 18.82 3.74
C LEU A 73 2.96 17.47 3.69
N ASP A 74 1.85 17.37 2.97
CA ASP A 74 1.11 16.11 2.78
C ASP A 74 1.99 15.04 2.11
N LEU A 75 2.71 15.40 1.04
CA LEU A 75 3.62 14.51 0.33
C LEU A 75 4.74 13.98 1.25
N TYR A 76 5.42 14.88 1.96
CA TYR A 76 6.54 14.50 2.84
C TYR A 76 6.07 13.76 4.09
N ALA A 77 4.87 14.05 4.61
CA ALA A 77 4.26 13.23 5.65
C ALA A 77 4.02 11.80 5.14
N GLY A 78 3.51 11.65 3.91
CA GLY A 78 3.40 10.35 3.24
C GLY A 78 4.73 9.62 3.13
N PHE A 79 5.81 10.32 2.73
CA PHE A 79 7.16 9.74 2.68
C PHE A 79 7.66 9.30 4.05
N PHE A 80 7.42 10.11 5.09
CA PHE A 80 7.79 9.76 6.46
C PHE A 80 7.12 8.45 6.90
N PHE A 81 5.81 8.30 6.67
CA PHE A 81 5.10 7.06 6.99
C PHE A 81 5.61 5.87 6.18
N ALA A 82 5.89 6.06 4.89
CA ALA A 82 6.46 5.00 4.05
C ALA A 82 7.84 4.57 4.55
N ILE A 83 8.70 5.51 4.93
CA ILE A 83 10.04 5.25 5.49
C ILE A 83 9.92 4.52 6.83
N ALA A 84 9.02 4.96 7.72
CA ALA A 84 8.77 4.28 8.99
C ALA A 84 8.36 2.81 8.76
N LEU A 85 7.49 2.55 7.77
CA LEU A 85 7.11 1.20 7.37
C LEU A 85 8.29 0.39 6.84
N VAL A 86 9.19 1.00 6.06
CA VAL A 86 10.43 0.37 5.59
C VAL A 86 11.27 -0.09 6.78
N PHE A 87 11.53 0.78 7.76
CA PHE A 87 12.31 0.42 8.95
C PHE A 87 11.62 -0.63 9.83
N LEU A 88 10.28 -0.65 9.85
CA LEU A 88 9.54 -1.68 10.58
C LEU A 88 9.64 -3.06 9.91
N VAL A 89 9.65 -3.10 8.58
CA VAL A 89 9.68 -4.34 7.79
C VAL A 89 11.11 -4.85 7.57
N GLU A 90 12.07 -3.95 7.42
CA GLU A 90 13.47 -4.27 7.15
C GLU A 90 14.30 -4.31 8.44
N ARG A 91 14.67 -5.52 8.89
CA ARG A 91 15.52 -5.71 10.07
C ARG A 91 16.97 -5.24 9.88
N ARG A 92 17.40 -4.96 8.64
CA ARG A 92 18.78 -4.58 8.30
C ARG A 92 18.84 -3.13 7.84
N LEU A 93 19.58 -2.31 8.58
CA LEU A 93 19.80 -0.89 8.24
C LEU A 93 20.44 -0.70 6.86
N LEU A 94 21.31 -1.62 6.44
CA LEU A 94 21.93 -1.62 5.11
C LEU A 94 20.93 -1.73 3.95
N ILE A 95 19.70 -2.19 4.21
CA ILE A 95 18.63 -2.23 3.22
C ILE A 95 17.67 -1.06 3.46
N ALA A 96 17.31 -0.79 4.71
CA ALA A 96 16.36 0.26 5.06
C ALA A 96 16.85 1.66 4.66
N ALA A 97 18.11 1.99 4.96
CA ALA A 97 18.67 3.32 4.70
C ALA A 97 18.71 3.71 3.21
N PRO A 98 19.22 2.88 2.28
CA PRO A 98 19.19 3.24 0.86
C PRO A 98 17.77 3.30 0.29
N VAL A 99 16.84 2.48 0.79
CA VAL A 99 15.42 2.57 0.39
C VAL A 99 14.80 3.87 0.90
N ALA A 100 15.07 4.27 2.14
CA ALA A 100 14.59 5.53 2.69
C ALA A 100 15.12 6.73 1.90
N LEU A 101 16.41 6.72 1.54
CA LEU A 101 17.01 7.74 0.69
C LEU A 101 16.38 7.76 -0.71
N ALA A 102 16.09 6.60 -1.29
CA ALA A 102 15.38 6.49 -2.56
C ALA A 102 13.97 7.06 -2.46
N ILE A 103 13.25 6.85 -1.36
CA ILE A 103 11.91 7.43 -1.15
C ILE A 103 11.99 8.96 -1.04
N LEU A 104 12.98 9.52 -0.34
CA LEU A 104 13.13 10.98 -0.24
C LEU A 104 13.46 11.66 -1.57
N THR A 105 14.07 10.94 -2.52
CA THR A 105 14.54 11.51 -3.80
C THR A 105 13.62 11.17 -4.97
N LEU A 106 13.22 9.91 -5.12
CA LEU A 106 12.33 9.42 -6.19
C LEU A 106 10.85 9.42 -5.77
N GLY A 107 10.56 9.67 -4.50
CA GLY A 107 9.20 9.72 -3.98
C GLY A 107 8.45 8.41 -4.15
N ASN A 108 7.21 8.52 -4.65
CA ASN A 108 6.30 7.40 -4.79
C ASN A 108 6.77 6.33 -5.78
N LEU A 109 7.70 6.64 -6.69
CA LEU A 109 8.32 5.64 -7.58
C LEU A 109 9.10 4.60 -6.77
N ALA A 110 9.95 5.06 -5.85
CA ALA A 110 10.71 4.19 -4.97
C ALA A 110 9.80 3.43 -3.99
N THR A 111 8.78 4.11 -3.45
CA THR A 111 7.79 3.47 -2.57
C THR A 111 7.07 2.31 -3.28
N ALA A 112 6.58 2.52 -4.50
CA ALA A 112 5.90 1.48 -5.27
C ALA A 112 6.82 0.30 -5.58
N ALA A 113 8.06 0.57 -6.01
CA ALA A 113 9.06 -0.46 -6.27
C ALA A 113 9.37 -1.29 -5.01
N TRP A 114 9.53 -0.64 -3.86
CA TRP A 114 9.80 -1.32 -2.59
C TRP A 114 8.62 -2.18 -2.13
N VAL A 115 7.38 -1.67 -2.22
CA VAL A 115 6.17 -2.43 -1.87
C VAL A 115 6.08 -3.71 -2.71
N VAL A 116 6.36 -3.64 -4.01
CA VAL A 116 6.38 -4.82 -4.90
C VAL A 116 7.46 -5.80 -4.46
N TRP A 117 8.67 -5.31 -4.20
CA TRP A 117 9.79 -6.13 -3.75
C TRP A 117 9.52 -6.83 -2.41
N ARG A 118 8.70 -6.24 -1.55
CA ARG A 118 8.37 -6.75 -0.21
C ARG A 118 6.94 -7.26 -0.03
N LEU A 119 6.19 -7.40 -1.11
CA LEU A 119 4.79 -7.79 -1.07
C LEU A 119 4.53 -9.07 -0.27
N ARG A 120 5.41 -10.08 -0.39
CA ARG A 120 5.30 -11.34 0.37
C ARG A 120 5.51 -11.17 1.88
N ARG A 121 6.40 -10.27 2.30
CA ARG A 121 6.67 -9.99 3.72
C ARG A 121 5.58 -9.13 4.33
N LEU A 122 5.12 -8.12 3.58
CA LEU A 122 3.98 -7.29 3.97
C LEU A 122 2.71 -8.14 4.16
N ALA A 123 2.39 -9.02 3.23
CA ALA A 123 1.25 -9.93 3.35
C ALA A 123 1.36 -10.92 4.53
N GLY A 124 2.58 -11.22 4.99
CA GLY A 124 2.84 -12.05 6.17
C GLY A 124 2.69 -11.29 7.49
N ALA A 125 2.99 -9.98 7.51
CA ALA A 125 2.87 -9.14 8.69
C ALA A 125 1.40 -8.92 9.11
N PHE A 126 0.49 -8.76 8.15
CA PHE A 126 -0.97 -8.60 8.38
C PHE A 126 -1.71 -9.91 8.71
N LYS A 127 -1.00 -11.03 8.82
CA LYS A 127 -1.57 -12.36 9.12
C LYS A 127 -1.49 -12.75 10.60
N ARG A 128 -0.92 -11.89 11.44
CA ARG A 128 -0.85 -12.07 12.90
C ARG A 128 -1.96 -11.28 13.56
#